data_AF-A0A5N6V3D3-F1
#
_entry.id   AF-A0A5N6V3D3-F1
#
_cell.length_a   1.000
_cell.length_b   1.000
_cell.length_c   1.000
_cell.angle_alpha   90.00
_cell.angle_beta   90.00
_cell.angle_gamma   90.00
#
_symmetry.space_group_name_H-M   'P 1'
#
loop_
_entity.id
_entity.type
_entity.pdbx_description
1 polymer ?
#
loop_
_entity_poly.entity_id
_entity_poly.type
_entity_poly.pdbx_seq_one_letter_code
_entity_poly.pdbx_strand_id
1 'polypeptide(L)'
;MVPAAPPVNIPRSYETLPLTDVKASHHREGAPVATPVVVVTLSRPDKNNVISTHLMDSFEKDDLLRWRRPEGGVGIAITLPCAIRIACEQAKYRFVFARGGLTLESSSSFFLPRLIGYSHAMYLLTTGHVLPPTSPHFGSLFAETRPEPAQVLSHELELATEIVGNVSLLAWHLNYALMWHNPGTAEESHVIDSTVIYHIFDGRDMQEGSKSFLEK
;
A
#
# COMPACT_ATOMS: atom_id res chain seq x y z
N MET A 1 3.19 -30.93 -2.83
CA MET A 1 1.96 -30.41 -2.17
C MET A 1 2.38 -29.28 -1.26
N VAL A 2 1.99 -28.05 -1.56
CA VAL A 2 2.12 -26.94 -0.60
C VAL A 2 1.10 -27.22 0.51
N PRO A 3 1.51 -27.27 1.79
CA PRO A 3 0.57 -27.51 2.87
C PRO A 3 -0.51 -26.42 2.88
N ALA A 4 -1.76 -26.81 3.12
CA ALA A 4 -2.87 -25.87 3.24
C ALA A 4 -2.52 -24.84 4.34
N ALA A 5 -2.61 -23.56 4.01
CA ALA A 5 -2.39 -22.50 4.98
C ALA A 5 -3.40 -22.66 6.14
N PRO A 6 -2.98 -22.45 7.39
CA PRO A 6 -3.90 -22.50 8.52
C PRO A 6 -5.06 -21.51 8.32
N PRO A 7 -6.26 -21.83 8.83
CA PRO A 7 -7.42 -20.96 8.69
C PRO A 7 -7.17 -19.62 9.36
N VAL A 8 -7.20 -18.54 8.57
CA VAL A 8 -7.04 -17.17 9.05
C VAL A 8 -8.32 -16.74 9.76
N ASN A 9 -8.22 -16.43 11.06
CA ASN A 9 -9.35 -15.93 11.84
C ASN A 9 -9.48 -14.42 11.65
N ILE A 10 -10.37 -13.98 10.76
CA ILE A 10 -10.54 -12.57 10.44
C ILE A 10 -11.39 -11.91 11.56
N PRO A 11 -10.85 -10.92 12.28
CA PRO A 11 -11.57 -10.25 13.36
C PRO A 11 -12.78 -9.48 12.80
N ARG A 12 -13.87 -9.45 13.58
CA ARG A 12 -15.09 -8.72 13.19
C ARG A 12 -14.87 -7.21 13.10
N SER A 13 -13.97 -6.67 13.91
CA SER A 13 -13.60 -5.26 13.95
C SER A 13 -12.10 -5.15 14.12
N TYR A 14 -11.48 -4.24 13.37
CA TYR A 14 -10.06 -3.94 13.50
C TYR A 14 -9.80 -2.87 14.58
N GLU A 15 -10.83 -2.12 15.00
CA GLU A 15 -10.74 -1.13 16.10
C GLU A 15 -10.50 -1.79 17.47
N THR A 16 -10.91 -3.04 17.63
CA THR A 16 -10.77 -3.79 18.89
C THR A 16 -9.43 -4.50 19.04
N LEU A 17 -8.55 -4.39 18.04
CA LEU A 17 -7.24 -5.02 18.11
C LEU A 17 -6.37 -4.29 19.14
N PRO A 18 -5.71 -5.01 20.07
CA PRO A 18 -4.91 -4.42 21.14
C PRO A 18 -3.53 -3.98 20.61
N LEU A 19 -3.53 -3.09 19.61
CA LEU A 19 -2.34 -2.58 18.95
C LEU A 19 -1.86 -1.32 19.68
N THR A 20 -0.60 -1.32 20.12
CA THR A 20 -0.04 -0.24 20.94
C THR A 20 0.48 0.92 20.09
N ASP A 21 1.08 0.61 18.95
CA ASP A 21 1.80 1.55 18.08
C ASP A 21 1.06 1.84 16.75
N VAL A 22 -0.04 1.12 16.51
CA VAL A 22 -0.89 1.24 15.31
C VAL A 22 -2.32 1.40 15.76
N LYS A 23 -3.00 2.48 15.36
CA LYS A 23 -4.45 2.62 15.52
C LYS A 23 -5.10 2.24 14.20
N ALA A 24 -5.77 1.09 14.14
CA ALA A 24 -6.71 0.78 13.07
C ALA A 24 -8.08 1.36 13.44
N SER A 25 -8.70 2.09 12.53
CA SER A 25 -10.07 2.62 12.68
C SER A 25 -10.87 2.36 11.42
N HIS A 26 -12.18 2.23 11.55
CA HIS A 26 -13.05 2.09 10.40
C HIS A 26 -13.37 3.46 9.78
N HIS A 27 -13.53 3.52 8.46
CA HIS A 27 -14.16 4.68 7.84
C HIS A 27 -15.64 4.70 8.24
N ARG A 28 -16.05 5.74 8.98
CA ARG A 28 -17.12 5.76 10.02
C ARG A 28 -16.64 5.15 11.34
N GLU A 29 -15.94 5.98 12.13
CA GLU A 29 -15.36 5.60 13.42
C GLU A 29 -16.45 5.03 14.36
N GLY A 30 -16.14 3.91 15.03
CA GLY A 30 -17.07 3.23 15.93
C GLY A 30 -18.03 2.24 15.25
N ALA A 31 -17.83 1.92 13.97
CA ALA A 31 -18.59 0.86 13.30
C ALA A 31 -18.34 -0.50 13.98
N PRO A 32 -19.39 -1.24 14.38
CA PRO A 32 -19.24 -2.50 15.13
C PRO A 32 -18.63 -3.64 14.30
N VAL A 33 -18.52 -3.46 12.99
CA VAL A 33 -17.95 -4.39 12.03
C VAL A 33 -17.00 -3.63 11.10
N ALA A 34 -15.95 -4.30 10.64
CA ALA A 34 -15.02 -3.79 9.64
C ALA A 34 -15.76 -3.23 8.42
N THR A 35 -15.53 -1.94 8.15
CA THR A 35 -16.00 -1.31 6.91
C THR A 35 -15.02 -1.64 5.78
N PRO A 36 -15.45 -1.53 4.50
CA PRO A 36 -14.56 -1.78 3.36
C PRO A 36 -13.31 -0.89 3.33
N VAL A 37 -13.33 0.24 4.04
CA VAL A 37 -12.19 1.14 4.20
C VAL A 37 -11.70 1.09 5.65
N VAL A 38 -10.52 0.51 5.85
CA VAL A 38 -9.83 0.49 7.14
C VAL A 38 -8.72 1.54 7.11
N VAL A 39 -8.77 2.49 8.04
CA VAL A 39 -7.76 3.53 8.22
C VAL A 39 -6.73 3.01 9.22
N VAL A 40 -5.49 2.88 8.78
CA VAL A 40 -4.37 2.46 9.65
C VAL A 40 -3.50 3.66 9.94
N THR A 41 -3.62 4.19 11.16
CA THR A 41 -2.79 5.29 11.65
C THR A 41 -1.60 4.73 12.40
N LEU A 42 -0.39 5.04 11.93
CA LEU A 42 0.83 4.69 12.66
C LEU A 42 1.08 5.75 13.74
N SER A 43 0.98 5.36 15.01
CA SER A 43 1.30 6.25 16.13
C SER A 43 2.81 6.38 16.27
N ARG A 44 3.34 7.60 16.16
CA ARG A 44 4.78 7.89 16.24
C ARG A 44 5.05 8.93 17.34
N PRO A 45 5.16 8.50 18.61
CA PRO A 45 5.31 9.43 19.73
C PRO A 45 6.66 10.16 19.75
N ASP A 46 7.75 9.55 19.23
CA ASP A 46 9.09 10.15 19.23
C ASP A 46 9.67 10.40 17.82
N LYS A 47 10.46 11.48 17.69
CA LYS A 47 11.03 12.05 16.44
C LYS A 47 12.09 11.21 15.71
N ASN A 48 12.09 9.89 15.89
CA ASN A 48 12.98 8.98 15.18
C ASN A 48 12.15 7.98 14.40
N ASN A 49 12.29 7.97 13.06
CA ASN A 49 11.61 7.06 12.14
C ASN A 49 12.00 5.58 12.32
N VAL A 50 12.42 5.16 13.52
CA VAL A 50 12.88 3.81 13.86
C VAL A 50 11.70 3.03 14.41
N ILE A 51 11.48 1.82 13.89
CA ILE A 51 10.50 0.90 14.46
C ILE A 51 10.96 0.44 15.84
N SER A 52 10.09 0.56 16.85
CA SER A 52 10.24 -0.14 18.12
C SER A 52 10.04 -1.65 17.91
N THR A 53 10.78 -2.49 18.63
CA THR A 53 10.58 -3.96 18.62
C THR A 53 9.12 -4.37 18.90
N HIS A 54 8.38 -3.54 19.66
CA HIS A 54 6.96 -3.74 19.99
C HIS A 54 6.00 -3.59 18.79
N LEU A 55 6.30 -2.70 17.84
CA LEU A 55 5.52 -2.55 16.61
C LEU A 55 5.72 -3.77 15.68
N MET A 56 6.90 -4.40 15.70
CA MET A 56 7.17 -5.63 14.93
C MET A 56 6.35 -6.82 15.43
N ASP A 57 6.31 -7.01 16.76
CA ASP A 57 5.55 -8.09 17.39
C ASP A 57 4.03 -7.95 17.17
N SER A 58 3.55 -6.73 16.98
CA SER A 58 2.13 -6.42 16.74
C SER A 58 1.68 -6.83 15.32
N PHE A 59 2.57 -6.75 14.32
CA PHE A 59 2.28 -7.25 12.97
C PHE A 59 2.40 -8.78 12.86
N GLU A 60 3.27 -9.40 13.67
CA GLU A 60 3.52 -10.85 13.61
C GLU A 60 2.47 -11.68 14.38
N LYS A 61 1.80 -11.11 15.38
CA LYS A 61 0.81 -11.84 16.22
C LYS A 61 -0.57 -12.05 15.61
N ASP A 62 -0.98 -11.24 14.63
CA ASP A 62 -2.36 -11.24 14.12
C ASP A 62 -2.51 -11.83 12.70
N ASP A 63 -1.50 -12.56 12.18
CA ASP A 63 -1.51 -13.28 10.88
C ASP A 63 -1.92 -12.44 9.64
N LEU A 64 -2.14 -11.14 9.80
CA LEU A 64 -2.66 -10.22 8.79
C LEU A 64 -1.62 -9.92 7.71
N LEU A 65 -0.33 -10.05 8.02
CA LEU A 65 0.79 -9.93 7.09
C LEU A 65 1.91 -10.81 7.65
N ARG A 66 2.28 -11.89 6.95
CA ARG A 66 3.48 -12.68 7.26
C ARG A 66 4.72 -11.87 6.88
N TRP A 67 4.99 -10.83 7.66
CA TRP A 67 5.96 -9.79 7.43
C TRP A 67 7.29 -10.16 8.10
N ARG A 68 8.33 -10.39 7.31
CA ARG A 68 9.66 -10.72 7.81
C ARG A 68 10.28 -9.47 8.45
N ARG A 69 10.79 -9.60 9.68
CA ARG A 69 11.40 -8.56 10.53
C ARG A 69 12.15 -7.46 9.74
N PRO A 70 11.68 -6.20 9.76
CA PRO A 70 12.44 -5.07 9.24
C PRO A 70 13.31 -4.46 10.35
N GLU A 71 14.62 -4.71 10.32
CA GLU A 71 15.56 -4.06 11.23
C GLU A 71 15.88 -2.64 10.73
N GLY A 72 15.03 -1.69 11.12
CA GLY A 72 15.28 -0.26 10.98
C GLY A 72 14.20 0.47 10.17
N GLY A 73 13.84 1.67 10.62
CA GLY A 73 13.49 2.71 9.67
C GLY A 73 12.20 2.63 8.84
N VAL A 74 11.04 2.17 9.33
CA VAL A 74 9.77 2.19 8.54
C VAL A 74 9.27 3.63 8.34
N GLY A 75 9.86 4.27 7.35
CA GLY A 75 9.41 5.53 6.76
C GLY A 75 8.64 5.27 5.48
N ILE A 76 9.01 6.02 4.45
CA ILE A 76 8.43 5.93 3.09
C ILE A 76 8.61 4.56 2.42
N ALA A 77 9.52 3.69 2.90
CA ALA A 77 9.78 2.40 2.28
C ALA A 77 8.59 1.42 2.35
N ILE A 78 7.80 1.44 3.43
CA ILE A 78 6.62 0.57 3.56
C ILE A 78 5.44 1.01 2.68
N THR A 79 5.46 2.26 2.20
CA THR A 79 4.39 2.79 1.33
C THR A 79 4.66 2.54 -0.15
N LEU A 80 5.84 2.04 -0.50
CA LEU A 80 6.20 1.73 -1.89
C LEU A 80 5.33 0.63 -2.54
N PRO A 81 4.88 -0.41 -1.82
CA PRO A 81 3.95 -1.39 -2.38
C PRO A 81 2.52 -0.85 -2.55
N CYS A 82 2.15 0.25 -1.88
CA CYS A 82 0.80 0.79 -1.97
C CYS A 82 0.42 1.14 -3.41
N ALA A 83 -0.85 0.97 -3.79
CA ALA A 83 -1.30 1.30 -5.14
C ALA A 83 -1.26 2.81 -5.39
N ILE A 84 -1.75 3.60 -4.43
CA ILE A 84 -1.83 5.06 -4.50
C ILE A 84 -1.06 5.65 -3.31
N ARG A 85 -0.32 6.72 -3.57
CA ARG A 85 0.43 7.48 -2.56
C ARG A 85 0.09 8.96 -2.73
N ILE A 86 -0.48 9.56 -1.69
CA ILE A 86 -0.76 11.00 -1.63
C ILE A 86 0.18 11.60 -0.58
N ALA A 87 0.74 12.78 -0.85
CA ALA A 87 1.67 13.42 0.08
C ALA A 87 1.23 14.83 0.49
N CYS A 88 1.56 15.20 1.73
CA CYS A 88 1.48 16.59 2.17
C CYS A 88 2.72 17.38 1.72
N GLU A 89 2.55 18.55 1.11
CA GLU A 89 3.65 19.42 0.64
C GLU A 89 4.56 19.91 1.77
N GLN A 90 4.00 20.08 2.97
CA GLN A 90 4.75 20.46 4.17
C GLN A 90 5.57 19.29 4.75
N ALA A 91 5.29 18.05 4.32
CA ALA A 91 5.98 16.88 4.81
C ALA A 91 7.40 16.77 4.23
N LYS A 92 8.27 16.15 5.03
CA LYS A 92 9.69 15.96 4.71
C LYS A 92 9.98 14.48 4.58
N TYR A 93 10.40 14.05 3.39
CA TYR A 93 10.67 12.66 3.08
C TYR A 93 12.17 12.43 2.89
N ARG A 94 12.66 11.28 3.37
CA ARG A 94 14.02 10.82 3.10
C ARG A 94 14.12 9.29 3.15
N PHE A 95 15.07 8.75 2.40
CA PHE A 95 15.53 7.38 2.55
C PHE A 95 16.77 7.38 3.44
N VAL A 96 16.69 6.77 4.62
CA VAL A 96 17.75 6.87 5.64
C VAL A 96 18.85 5.81 5.47
N PHE A 97 18.70 4.88 4.52
CA PHE A 97 19.51 3.67 4.38
C PHE A 97 21.02 3.95 4.37
N ALA A 98 21.55 4.62 3.34
CA ALA A 98 23.00 4.82 3.23
C ALA A 98 23.58 5.69 4.36
N ARG A 99 22.86 6.72 4.82
CA ARG A 99 23.31 7.56 5.95
C ARG A 99 23.28 6.84 7.30
N GLY A 100 22.42 5.83 7.42
CA GLY A 100 22.32 4.99 8.61
C GLY A 100 23.21 3.74 8.57
N GLY A 101 23.99 3.54 7.49
CA GLY A 101 24.76 2.31 7.29
C GLY A 101 23.89 1.07 7.07
N LEU A 102 22.61 1.25 6.71
CA LEU A 102 21.65 0.19 6.49
C LEU A 102 21.47 -0.06 4.98
N THR A 103 21.25 -1.32 4.63
CA THR A 103 20.86 -1.71 3.26
C THR A 103 19.36 -1.46 3.03
N LEU A 104 18.91 -1.63 1.79
CA LEU A 104 17.51 -1.57 1.41
C LEU A 104 16.68 -2.65 2.11
N GLU A 105 15.55 -2.26 2.68
CA GLU A 105 14.59 -3.13 3.37
C GLU A 105 13.16 -2.93 2.83
N SER A 106 12.16 -3.65 3.37
CA SER A 106 10.74 -3.55 2.93
C SER A 106 10.51 -3.70 1.42
N SER A 107 11.31 -4.52 0.73
CA SER A 107 11.28 -4.67 -0.74
C SER A 107 11.53 -3.38 -1.53
N SER A 108 12.14 -2.36 -0.91
CA SER A 108 12.42 -1.08 -1.55
C SER A 108 13.35 -1.19 -2.76
N SER A 109 14.26 -2.18 -2.78
CA SER A 109 15.09 -2.50 -3.95
C SER A 109 14.30 -2.96 -5.18
N PHE A 110 13.09 -3.49 -4.98
CA PHE A 110 12.20 -3.93 -6.06
C PHE A 110 11.28 -2.77 -6.51
N PHE A 111 10.60 -2.13 -5.57
CA PHE A 111 9.58 -1.12 -5.87
C PHE A 111 10.16 0.24 -6.27
N LEU A 112 11.13 0.75 -5.52
CA LEU A 112 11.65 2.12 -5.72
C LEU A 112 12.14 2.37 -7.15
N PRO A 113 13.05 1.56 -7.73
CA PRO A 113 13.54 1.82 -9.09
C PRO A 113 12.45 1.63 -10.16
N ARG A 114 11.41 0.83 -9.91
CA ARG A 114 10.28 0.66 -10.84
C ARG A 114 9.32 1.85 -10.81
N LEU A 115 9.21 2.54 -9.68
CA LEU A 115 8.32 3.69 -9.52
C LEU A 115 8.91 5.01 -10.02
N ILE A 116 10.21 5.23 -9.80
CA ILE A 116 10.86 6.53 -10.10
C ILE A 116 12.08 6.43 -11.03
N GLY A 117 12.41 5.23 -11.47
CA GLY A 117 13.62 4.95 -12.25
C GLY A 117 14.88 4.81 -11.39
N TYR A 118 15.87 4.09 -11.92
CA TYR A 118 17.13 3.83 -11.22
C TYR A 118 17.94 5.09 -10.89
N SER A 119 17.93 6.10 -11.76
CA SER A 119 18.71 7.33 -11.55
C SER A 119 18.25 8.08 -10.30
N HIS A 120 16.94 8.35 -10.21
CA HIS A 120 16.35 9.01 -9.06
C HIS A 120 16.45 8.17 -7.79
N ALA A 121 16.20 6.85 -7.89
CA ALA A 121 16.36 5.94 -6.76
C ALA A 121 17.79 5.99 -6.21
N MET A 122 18.81 5.87 -7.06
CA MET A 122 20.21 5.94 -6.64
C MET A 122 20.58 7.30 -6.05
N TYR A 123 20.07 8.40 -6.57
CA TYR A 123 20.29 9.72 -5.97
C TYR A 123 19.74 9.80 -4.56
N LEU A 124 18.48 9.41 -4.35
CA LEU A 124 17.82 9.45 -3.03
C LEU A 124 18.53 8.54 -2.03
N LEU A 125 18.92 7.35 -2.47
CA LEU A 125 19.61 6.36 -1.63
C LEU A 125 21.03 6.79 -1.27
N THR A 126 21.78 7.33 -2.22
CA THR A 126 23.18 7.74 -2.01
C THR A 126 23.28 9.01 -1.19
N THR A 127 22.44 10.03 -1.49
CA THR A 127 22.51 11.32 -0.80
C THR A 127 21.89 11.26 0.60
N GLY A 128 20.81 10.49 0.78
CA GLY A 128 20.02 10.44 2.01
C GLY A 128 19.45 11.81 2.41
N HIS A 129 19.21 12.70 1.43
CA HIS A 129 18.70 14.05 1.68
C HIS A 129 17.24 14.06 2.12
N VAL A 130 16.90 15.05 2.94
CA VAL A 130 15.52 15.36 3.30
C VAL A 130 14.96 16.29 2.22
N LEU A 131 13.96 15.82 1.50
CA LEU A 131 13.36 16.51 0.37
C LEU A 131 11.83 16.65 0.56
N PRO A 132 11.23 17.74 0.07
CA PRO A 132 9.78 17.84 -0.03
C PRO A 132 9.25 16.88 -1.11
N PRO A 133 7.98 16.47 -1.06
CA PRO A 133 7.41 15.53 -2.05
C PRO A 133 7.40 16.09 -3.47
N THR A 134 7.41 17.41 -3.63
CA THR A 134 7.46 18.12 -4.92
C THR A 134 8.84 18.10 -5.58
N SER A 135 9.85 17.49 -4.95
CA SER A 135 11.19 17.38 -5.51
C SER A 135 11.18 16.55 -6.81
N PRO A 136 11.93 16.96 -7.85
CA PRO A 136 12.01 16.19 -9.10
C PRO A 136 12.56 14.78 -8.90
N HIS A 137 13.35 14.56 -7.84
CA HIS A 137 13.90 13.25 -7.50
C HIS A 137 12.83 12.25 -7.04
N PHE A 138 11.66 12.71 -6.59
CA PHE A 138 10.56 11.79 -6.30
C PHE A 138 9.73 11.46 -7.56
N GLY A 139 9.85 12.22 -8.65
CA GLY A 139 9.16 11.94 -9.91
C GLY A 139 7.69 11.57 -9.71
N SER A 140 7.30 10.39 -10.19
CA SER A 140 5.95 9.81 -10.10
C SER A 140 5.69 9.01 -8.81
N LEU A 141 6.49 9.18 -7.77
CA LEU A 141 6.31 8.42 -6.53
C LEU A 141 4.97 8.73 -5.86
N PHE A 142 4.61 10.01 -5.81
CA PHE A 142 3.34 10.48 -5.31
C PHE A 142 2.41 10.75 -6.48
N ALA A 143 1.20 10.20 -6.42
CA ALA A 143 0.17 10.46 -7.43
C ALA A 143 -0.26 11.93 -7.38
N GLU A 144 -0.45 12.44 -6.16
CA GLU A 144 -0.92 13.81 -5.90
C GLU A 144 -0.29 14.36 -4.62
N THR A 145 -0.26 15.69 -4.53
CA THR A 145 0.13 16.40 -3.31
C THR A 145 -0.99 17.34 -2.84
N ARG A 146 -1.10 17.52 -1.52
CA ARG A 146 -2.00 18.50 -0.89
C ARG A 146 -1.19 19.42 0.04
N PRO A 147 -1.55 20.69 0.18
CA PRO A 147 -0.77 21.64 0.97
C PRO A 147 -0.86 21.34 2.48
N GLU A 148 -2.02 20.92 2.97
CA GLU A 148 -2.28 20.70 4.40
C GLU A 148 -2.45 19.22 4.76
N PRO A 149 -1.93 18.74 5.91
CA PRO A 149 -2.11 17.36 6.35
C PRO A 149 -3.58 16.93 6.51
N ALA A 150 -4.44 17.83 6.97
CA ALA A 150 -5.87 17.55 7.13
C ALA A 150 -6.57 17.28 5.79
N GLN A 151 -6.10 17.93 4.72
CA GLN A 151 -6.64 17.75 3.37
C GLN A 151 -6.18 16.44 2.73
N VAL A 152 -5.00 15.92 3.12
CA VAL A 152 -4.55 14.59 2.67
C VAL A 152 -5.52 13.53 3.16
N LEU A 153 -5.81 13.51 4.47
CA LEU A 153 -6.70 12.51 5.05
C LEU A 153 -8.12 12.61 4.50
N SER A 154 -8.69 13.82 4.40
CA SER A 154 -10.03 13.99 3.85
C SER A 154 -10.13 13.47 2.42
N HIS A 155 -9.13 13.78 1.60
CA HIS A 155 -9.08 13.36 0.21
C HIS A 155 -8.83 11.85 0.05
N GLU A 156 -7.95 11.26 0.88
CA GLU A 156 -7.74 9.81 0.92
C GLU A 156 -9.04 9.05 1.24
N LEU A 157 -9.84 9.58 2.18
CA LEU A 157 -11.12 9.00 2.54
C LEU A 157 -12.18 9.16 1.45
N GLU A 158 -12.23 10.31 0.78
CA GLU A 158 -13.10 10.54 -0.37
C GLU A 158 -12.77 9.55 -1.50
N LEU A 159 -11.48 9.43 -1.85
CA LEU A 159 -11.01 8.52 -2.89
C LEU A 159 -11.28 7.06 -2.51
N ALA A 160 -11.04 6.66 -1.27
CA ALA A 160 -11.33 5.31 -0.81
C ALA A 160 -12.84 5.00 -0.89
N THR A 161 -13.70 5.97 -0.56
CA THR A 161 -15.16 5.83 -0.67
C THR A 161 -15.60 5.72 -2.13
N GLU A 162 -15.01 6.51 -3.02
CA GLU A 162 -15.26 6.43 -4.45
C GLU A 162 -14.86 5.06 -5.01
N ILE A 163 -13.68 4.56 -4.66
CA ILE A 163 -13.18 3.25 -5.10
C ILE A 163 -14.12 2.14 -4.63
N VAL A 164 -14.49 2.14 -3.35
CA VAL A 164 -15.41 1.12 -2.80
C VAL A 164 -16.79 1.17 -3.46
N GLY A 165 -17.27 2.36 -3.83
CA GLY A 165 -18.58 2.52 -4.45
C GLY A 165 -18.62 2.15 -5.93
N ASN A 166 -17.49 2.22 -6.64
CA ASN A 166 -17.47 2.16 -8.11
C ASN A 166 -16.54 1.10 -8.71
N VAL A 167 -15.71 0.43 -7.91
CA VAL A 167 -14.67 -0.48 -8.40
C VAL A 167 -14.88 -1.88 -7.84
N SER A 168 -14.84 -2.88 -8.72
CA SER A 168 -14.72 -4.28 -8.32
C SER A 168 -13.38 -4.52 -7.65
N LEU A 169 -13.39 -4.87 -6.35
CA LEU A 169 -12.17 -5.19 -5.60
C LEU A 169 -11.45 -6.41 -6.17
N LEU A 170 -12.19 -7.38 -6.72
CA LEU A 170 -11.64 -8.54 -7.38
C LEU A 170 -10.90 -8.15 -8.66
N ALA A 171 -11.54 -7.36 -9.53
CA ALA A 171 -10.91 -6.90 -10.76
C ALA A 171 -9.69 -6.01 -10.46
N TRP A 172 -9.79 -5.12 -9.47
CA TRP A 172 -8.66 -4.31 -9.02
C TRP A 172 -7.48 -5.18 -8.57
N HIS A 173 -7.72 -6.18 -7.72
CA HIS A 173 -6.66 -7.06 -7.23
C HIS A 173 -5.99 -7.86 -8.35
N LEU A 174 -6.79 -8.42 -9.27
CA LEU A 174 -6.27 -9.17 -10.41
C LEU A 174 -5.46 -8.28 -11.35
N ASN A 175 -5.94 -7.07 -11.65
CA ASN A 175 -5.20 -6.11 -12.47
C ASN A 175 -3.87 -5.73 -11.82
N TYR A 176 -3.87 -5.47 -10.50
CA TYR A 176 -2.65 -5.19 -9.75
C TYR A 176 -1.67 -6.39 -9.83
N ALA A 177 -2.17 -7.60 -9.64
CA ALA A 177 -1.35 -8.82 -9.72
C ALA A 177 -0.76 -9.03 -11.12
N LEU A 178 -1.55 -8.83 -12.18
CA LEU A 178 -1.10 -8.96 -13.57
C LEU A 178 0.02 -7.96 -13.91
N MET A 179 -0.06 -6.73 -13.38
CA MET A 179 0.99 -5.72 -13.57
C MET A 179 2.31 -6.10 -12.88
N TRP A 180 2.24 -6.60 -11.64
CA TRP A 180 3.44 -6.87 -10.82
C TRP A 180 4.07 -8.24 -11.05
N HIS A 181 3.27 -9.22 -11.45
CA HIS A 181 3.71 -10.58 -11.77
C HIS A 181 3.80 -10.83 -13.27
N ASN A 182 3.89 -9.74 -14.06
CA ASN A 182 4.02 -9.83 -15.50
C ASN A 182 5.30 -10.62 -15.90
N PRO A 183 5.21 -11.58 -16.82
CA PRO A 183 6.33 -12.43 -17.24
C PRO A 183 7.39 -11.67 -18.07
N GLY A 184 7.07 -10.47 -18.57
CA GLY A 184 8.00 -9.59 -19.26
C GLY A 184 7.96 -9.65 -20.79
N THR A 185 7.19 -10.59 -21.36
CA THR A 185 6.92 -10.68 -22.81
C THR A 185 5.44 -10.47 -23.10
N ALA A 186 5.11 -9.98 -24.30
CA ALA A 186 3.73 -9.73 -24.68
C ALA A 186 2.95 -11.05 -24.83
N GLU A 187 3.59 -12.08 -25.37
CA GLU A 187 3.00 -13.40 -25.61
C GLU A 187 2.67 -14.10 -24.29
N GLU A 188 3.60 -14.16 -23.34
CA GLU A 188 3.34 -14.78 -22.04
C GLU A 188 2.32 -13.98 -21.23
N SER A 189 2.35 -12.65 -21.32
CA SER A 189 1.33 -11.79 -20.71
C SER A 189 -0.05 -12.10 -21.27
N HIS A 190 -0.18 -12.22 -22.59
CA HIS A 190 -1.45 -12.53 -23.24
C HIS A 190 -2.03 -13.87 -22.82
N VAL A 191 -1.19 -14.90 -22.64
CA VAL A 191 -1.63 -16.23 -22.15
C VAL A 191 -2.21 -16.13 -20.74
N ILE A 192 -1.55 -15.38 -19.85
CA ILE A 192 -2.01 -15.19 -18.48
C ILE A 192 -3.29 -14.34 -18.46
N ASP A 193 -3.30 -13.20 -19.15
CA ASP A 193 -4.45 -12.30 -19.26
C ASP A 193 -5.68 -13.03 -19.78
N SER A 194 -5.51 -13.84 -20.83
CA SER A 194 -6.58 -14.65 -21.42
C SER A 194 -7.14 -15.70 -20.46
N THR A 195 -6.29 -16.27 -19.62
CA THR A 195 -6.71 -17.24 -18.59
C THR A 195 -7.48 -16.53 -17.48
N VAL A 196 -6.98 -15.39 -17.00
CA VAL A 196 -7.63 -14.60 -15.94
C VAL A 196 -8.98 -14.08 -16.43
N ILE A 197 -9.04 -13.47 -17.63
CA ILE A 197 -10.30 -12.94 -18.17
C ILE A 197 -11.33 -14.06 -18.36
N TYR A 198 -10.94 -15.23 -18.88
CA TYR A 198 -11.85 -16.36 -19.06
C TYR A 198 -12.55 -16.77 -17.76
N HIS A 199 -11.82 -16.78 -16.64
CA HIS A 199 -12.38 -17.15 -15.34
C HIS A 199 -13.28 -16.09 -14.70
N ILE A 200 -13.05 -14.81 -14.99
CA ILE A 200 -13.84 -13.71 -14.40
C ILE A 200 -14.95 -13.21 -15.31
N PHE A 201 -14.96 -13.57 -16.59
CA PHE A 201 -15.86 -13.01 -17.61
C PHE A 201 -17.34 -13.23 -17.27
N ASP A 202 -17.70 -14.43 -16.80
CA ASP A 202 -19.06 -14.75 -16.35
C ASP A 202 -19.25 -14.46 -14.84
N GLY A 203 -18.28 -13.80 -14.22
CA GLY A 203 -18.31 -13.43 -12.80
C GLY A 203 -19.37 -12.37 -12.49
N ARG A 204 -19.79 -12.33 -11.22
CA ARG A 204 -20.79 -11.37 -10.71
C ARG A 204 -20.44 -9.93 -11.08
N ASP A 205 -19.19 -9.54 -10.82
CA ASP A 205 -18.72 -8.17 -10.98
C ASP A 205 -18.72 -7.73 -12.46
N MET A 206 -18.40 -8.64 -13.39
CA MET A 206 -18.44 -8.34 -14.83
C MET A 206 -19.89 -8.16 -15.33
N GLN A 207 -20.81 -8.99 -14.83
CA GLN A 207 -22.23 -8.88 -15.15
C GLN A 207 -22.85 -7.58 -14.61
N GLU A 208 -22.49 -7.20 -13.39
CA GLU A 208 -22.90 -5.93 -12.78
C GLU A 208 -22.33 -4.73 -13.54
N GLY A 209 -21.02 -4.76 -13.85
CA GLY A 209 -20.37 -3.72 -14.65
C GLY A 209 -20.99 -3.55 -16.03
N SER A 210 -21.31 -4.66 -16.71
CA SER A 210 -21.96 -4.64 -18.02
C SER A 210 -23.36 -4.02 -17.97
N LYS A 211 -24.16 -4.34 -16.94
CA LYS A 211 -25.49 -3.73 -16.75
C LYS A 211 -25.40 -2.24 -16.45
N SER A 212 -24.54 -1.84 -15.52
CA SER A 212 -24.31 -0.44 -15.17
C SER A 212 -23.84 0.39 -16.37
N PHE A 213 -23.04 -0.20 -17.26
CA PHE A 213 -22.60 0.44 -18.51
C PHE A 213 -23.75 0.65 -19.51
N LEU A 214 -24.67 -0.31 -19.63
CA LEU A 214 -25.82 -0.24 -20.55
C LEU A 214 -26.98 0.64 -20.04
N GLU A 215 -27.06 0.85 -18.72
CA GLU A 215 -28.09 1.67 -18.06
C GLU A 215 -27.74 3.17 -18.00
N LYS A 216 -26.52 3.56 -18.40
CA LYS A 216 -26.08 4.95 -18.55
C LYS A 216 -26.32 5.46 -19.97
#